data_AF-A0A5F2BGC7-F1
#
_entry.id   AF-A0A5F2BGC7-F1
#
_cell.length_a   1.000
_cell.length_b   1.000
_cell.length_c   1.000
_cell.angle_alpha   90.00
_cell.angle_beta   90.00
_cell.angle_gamma   90.00
#
_symmetry.space_group_name_H-M   'P 1'
#
loop_
_entity.id
_entity.type
_entity.pdbx_description
1 polymer ?
#
loop_
_entity_poly.entity_id
_entity_poly.type
_entity_poly.pdbx_seq_one_letter_code
_entity_poly.pdbx_strand_id
1 'polypeptide(L)'
;MSVKTSVFMRLNIRYVSASFLLLLFIFSCSSNEEMIWEARDSLSRGNTAEAMRLYEMVLKKNPTHLEANRTLGMILADSSLALNSAAFYLERAELAAPGDPFLLLYLLEIHLQEKDRDKTKRILEKFSKSKDKEMESYALFLKDCLLDKKKNTPEFNRIKASPIPALLPPARRMFLKCELTVYTSPAS
;
A
#
# COMPACT_ATOMS: atom_id res chain seq x y z
N MET A 1 20.10 63.28 -41.70
CA MET A 1 19.45 63.29 -40.38
C MET A 1 19.00 61.88 -40.04
N SER A 2 19.41 61.39 -38.87
CA SER A 2 19.44 59.97 -38.49
C SER A 2 18.06 59.45 -38.05
N VAL A 3 17.62 58.36 -38.67
CA VAL A 3 16.54 57.50 -38.20
C VAL A 3 17.12 56.57 -37.13
N LYS A 4 16.61 56.64 -35.89
CA LYS A 4 16.94 55.67 -34.83
C LYS A 4 15.79 54.68 -34.65
N THR A 5 16.02 53.48 -35.13
CA THR A 5 15.20 52.27 -35.00
C THR A 5 15.20 51.70 -33.58
N SER A 6 14.00 51.43 -33.09
CA SER A 6 13.57 50.33 -32.21
C SER A 6 14.46 49.87 -31.06
N VAL A 7 14.07 50.22 -29.83
CA VAL A 7 14.36 49.43 -28.62
C VAL A 7 13.31 48.31 -28.56
N PHE A 8 13.54 47.24 -29.32
CA PHE A 8 12.73 46.02 -29.23
C PHE A 8 13.11 45.28 -27.95
N MET A 9 12.26 45.47 -26.93
CA MET A 9 11.89 44.54 -25.86
C MET A 9 12.50 43.14 -25.98
N ARG A 10 13.69 42.94 -25.39
CA ARG A 10 14.34 41.62 -25.18
C ARG A 10 14.30 41.19 -23.71
N LEU A 11 13.28 41.60 -22.98
CA LEU A 11 12.93 41.04 -21.67
C LEU A 11 11.56 40.39 -21.86
N ASN A 12 11.47 39.06 -21.74
CA ASN A 12 10.27 38.27 -21.36
C ASN A 12 10.14 36.91 -22.02
N ILE A 13 10.97 36.49 -22.98
CA ILE A 13 10.76 35.16 -23.60
C ILE A 13 11.16 34.01 -22.65
N ARG A 14 12.23 34.16 -21.86
CA ARG A 14 12.69 33.13 -20.89
C ARG A 14 11.82 33.03 -19.64
N TYR A 15 11.19 34.13 -19.21
CA TYR A 15 10.30 34.14 -18.04
C TYR A 15 8.89 33.67 -18.39
N VAL A 16 8.41 33.95 -19.60
CA VAL A 16 7.12 33.43 -20.10
C VAL A 16 7.22 31.92 -20.32
N SER A 17 8.33 31.40 -20.86
CA SER A 17 8.50 29.95 -21.00
C SER A 17 8.65 29.24 -19.66
N ALA A 18 9.38 29.82 -18.69
CA ALA A 18 9.48 29.27 -17.34
C ALA A 18 8.14 29.34 -16.58
N SER A 19 7.37 30.43 -16.72
CA SER A 19 6.03 30.56 -16.11
C SER A 19 5.01 29.63 -16.76
N PHE A 20 5.10 29.40 -18.08
CA PHE A 20 4.26 28.45 -18.80
C PHE A 20 4.59 27.00 -18.43
N LEU A 21 5.88 26.66 -18.28
CA LEU A 21 6.31 25.35 -17.76
C LEU A 21 5.88 25.14 -16.31
N LEU A 22 5.92 26.18 -15.47
CA LEU A 22 5.42 26.15 -14.09
C LEU A 22 3.89 25.95 -14.05
N LEU A 23 3.14 26.64 -14.92
CA LEU A 23 1.69 26.48 -15.05
C LEU A 23 1.30 25.08 -15.53
N LEU A 24 2.02 24.50 -16.48
CA LEU A 24 1.81 23.12 -16.93
C LEU A 24 2.11 22.08 -15.83
N PHE A 25 3.10 22.35 -14.98
CA PHE A 25 3.45 21.51 -13.84
C PHE A 25 2.37 21.57 -12.74
N ILE A 26 1.81 22.76 -12.48
CA ILE A 26 0.71 22.97 -11.53
C ILE A 26 -0.59 22.31 -12.03
N PHE A 27 -0.91 22.44 -13.33
CA PHE A 27 -2.13 21.88 -13.93
C PHE A 27 -2.13 20.34 -13.97
N SER A 28 -0.95 19.74 -14.14
CA SER A 28 -0.80 18.28 -14.08
C SER A 28 -0.99 17.75 -12.66
N CYS A 29 -0.59 18.53 -11.65
CA CYS A 29 -0.72 18.19 -10.23
C CYS A 29 -2.19 18.20 -9.77
N SER A 30 -2.99 19.21 -10.19
CA SER A 30 -4.40 19.32 -9.80
C SER A 30 -5.27 18.16 -10.33
N SER A 31 -4.99 17.67 -11.55
CA SER A 31 -5.81 16.64 -12.19
C SER A 31 -5.68 15.25 -11.55
N ASN A 32 -4.55 14.94 -10.91
CA ASN A 32 -4.34 13.65 -10.24
C ASN A 32 -5.03 13.62 -8.87
N GLU A 33 -4.96 14.74 -8.13
CA GLU A 33 -5.63 14.89 -6.85
C GLU A 33 -7.16 14.76 -6.99
N GLU A 34 -7.75 15.38 -8.01
CA GLU A 34 -9.19 15.28 -8.30
C GLU A 34 -9.64 13.81 -8.51
N MET A 35 -8.92 13.04 -9.33
CA MET A 35 -9.23 11.62 -9.56
C MET A 35 -9.08 10.76 -8.29
N ILE A 36 -8.14 11.09 -7.39
CA ILE A 36 -7.98 10.40 -6.11
C ILE A 36 -9.19 10.64 -5.20
N TRP A 37 -9.71 11.87 -5.16
CA TRP A 37 -10.91 12.19 -4.39
C TRP A 37 -12.13 11.43 -4.90
N GLU A 38 -12.34 11.39 -6.22
CA GLU A 38 -13.41 10.62 -6.84
C GLU A 38 -13.28 9.12 -6.57
N ALA A 39 -12.06 8.59 -6.61
CA ALA A 39 -11.80 7.18 -6.31
C ALA A 39 -12.17 6.85 -4.85
N ARG A 40 -11.81 7.72 -3.91
CA ARG A 40 -12.14 7.57 -2.49
C ARG A 40 -13.65 7.67 -2.24
N ASP A 41 -14.32 8.63 -2.87
CA ASP A 41 -15.78 8.78 -2.81
C ASP A 41 -16.47 7.52 -3.36
N SER A 42 -16.02 7.02 -4.50
CA SER A 42 -16.52 5.77 -5.09
C SER A 42 -16.36 4.58 -4.14
N LEU A 43 -15.21 4.44 -3.47
CA LEU A 43 -15.03 3.40 -2.43
C LEU A 43 -16.00 3.58 -1.26
N SER A 44 -16.19 4.81 -0.79
CA SER A 44 -17.08 5.12 0.34
C SER A 44 -18.54 4.75 0.05
N ARG A 45 -18.94 4.83 -1.22
CA ARG A 45 -20.26 4.44 -1.73
C ARG A 45 -20.36 2.94 -2.05
N GLY A 46 -19.30 2.17 -1.83
CA GLY A 46 -19.23 0.75 -2.16
C GLY A 46 -19.06 0.45 -3.65
N ASN A 47 -18.81 1.46 -4.49
CA ASN A 47 -18.53 1.27 -5.91
C ASN A 47 -17.04 0.96 -6.12
N THR A 48 -16.64 -0.23 -5.68
CA THR A 48 -15.23 -0.68 -5.74
C THR A 48 -14.71 -0.77 -7.18
N ALA A 49 -15.55 -1.15 -8.15
CA ALA A 49 -15.15 -1.26 -9.54
C ALA A 49 -14.74 0.11 -10.12
N GLU A 50 -15.54 1.15 -9.86
CA GLU A 50 -15.21 2.50 -10.34
C GLU A 50 -13.98 3.07 -9.63
N ALA A 51 -13.85 2.83 -8.32
CA ALA A 51 -12.65 3.22 -7.59
C ALA A 51 -11.38 2.60 -8.17
N MET A 52 -11.40 1.29 -8.46
CA MET A 52 -10.27 0.60 -9.09
C MET A 52 -9.93 1.22 -10.44
N ARG A 53 -10.94 1.50 -11.28
CA ARG A 53 -10.76 2.15 -12.58
C ARG A 53 -10.08 3.52 -12.45
N LEU A 54 -10.51 4.33 -11.48
CA LEU A 54 -9.95 5.65 -11.22
C LEU A 54 -8.50 5.56 -10.69
N TYR A 55 -8.22 4.66 -9.75
CA TYR A 55 -6.84 4.43 -9.29
C TYR A 55 -5.91 3.95 -10.40
N GLU A 56 -6.38 3.07 -11.29
CA GLU A 56 -5.62 2.65 -12.48
C GLU A 56 -5.32 3.83 -13.41
N MET A 57 -6.28 4.76 -13.60
CA MET A 57 -6.04 5.97 -14.38
C MET A 57 -4.98 6.87 -13.74
N VAL A 58 -5.00 7.03 -12.40
CA VAL A 58 -3.96 7.74 -11.68
C VAL A 58 -2.60 7.08 -11.91
N LEU A 59 -2.53 5.74 -11.80
CA LEU A 59 -1.29 5.00 -12.00
C LEU A 59 -0.77 5.03 -13.43
N LYS A 60 -1.64 5.17 -14.44
CA LYS A 60 -1.23 5.40 -15.83
C LYS A 60 -0.49 6.73 -16.00
N LYS A 61 -0.86 7.77 -15.24
CA LYS A 61 -0.18 9.08 -15.27
C LYS A 61 1.02 9.12 -14.33
N ASN A 62 0.90 8.54 -13.14
CA ASN A 62 1.94 8.47 -12.12
C ASN A 62 2.08 7.03 -11.59
N PRO A 63 2.95 6.21 -12.18
CA PRO A 63 3.13 4.81 -11.79
C PRO A 63 3.63 4.59 -10.35
N THR A 64 4.19 5.61 -9.71
CA THR A 64 4.76 5.53 -8.35
C THR A 64 3.87 6.21 -7.32
N HIS A 65 2.61 6.55 -7.67
CA HIS A 65 1.69 7.19 -6.74
C HIS A 65 1.39 6.28 -5.55
N LEU A 66 1.77 6.73 -4.34
CA LEU A 66 1.69 5.91 -3.12
C LEU A 66 0.25 5.48 -2.81
N GLU A 67 -0.69 6.42 -2.72
CA GLU A 67 -2.08 6.10 -2.34
C GLU A 67 -2.77 5.15 -3.34
N ALA A 68 -2.62 5.39 -4.64
CA ALA A 68 -3.22 4.54 -5.67
C ALA A 68 -2.64 3.12 -5.66
N ASN A 69 -1.31 2.97 -5.56
CA ASN A 69 -0.68 1.65 -5.43
C ASN A 69 -1.13 0.93 -4.16
N ARG A 70 -1.13 1.64 -3.02
CA ARG A 70 -1.55 1.09 -1.72
C ARG A 70 -3.00 0.61 -1.77
N THR A 71 -3.92 1.48 -2.18
CA THR A 71 -5.36 1.21 -2.11
C THR A 71 -5.77 0.14 -3.11
N LEU A 72 -5.25 0.19 -4.35
CA LEU A 72 -5.52 -0.84 -5.36
C LEU A 72 -4.96 -2.20 -4.91
N GLY A 73 -3.75 -2.23 -4.36
CA GLY A 73 -3.15 -3.44 -3.79
C GLY A 73 -3.97 -4.04 -2.65
N MET A 74 -4.46 -3.20 -1.73
CA MET A 74 -5.33 -3.64 -0.61
C MET A 74 -6.66 -4.21 -1.10
N ILE A 75 -7.34 -3.53 -2.04
CA ILE A 75 -8.61 -4.03 -2.62
C ILE A 75 -8.41 -5.41 -3.25
N LEU A 76 -7.33 -5.58 -4.02
CA LEU A 76 -7.02 -6.85 -4.68
C LEU A 76 -6.67 -7.94 -3.66
N ALA A 77 -5.92 -7.63 -2.61
CA ALA A 77 -5.59 -8.57 -1.54
C ALA A 77 -6.84 -9.00 -0.77
N ASP A 78 -7.71 -8.06 -0.41
CA ASP A 78 -8.96 -8.30 0.32
C ASP A 78 -9.93 -9.17 -0.49
N SER A 79 -9.92 -9.04 -1.82
CA SER A 79 -10.71 -9.92 -2.70
C SER A 79 -10.19 -11.36 -2.78
N SER A 80 -8.93 -11.60 -2.40
CA SER A 80 -8.23 -12.90 -2.53
C SER A 80 -8.16 -13.49 -3.95
N LEU A 81 -8.61 -12.77 -4.99
CA LEU A 81 -8.68 -13.27 -6.37
C LEU A 81 -7.39 -13.03 -7.17
N ALA A 82 -6.68 -11.95 -6.87
CA ALA A 82 -5.56 -11.46 -7.68
C ALA A 82 -4.33 -11.14 -6.83
N LEU A 83 -3.84 -12.14 -6.08
CA LEU A 83 -2.73 -11.96 -5.13
C LEU A 83 -1.42 -11.49 -5.78
N ASN A 84 -1.11 -11.97 -6.99
CA ASN A 84 0.07 -11.52 -7.73
C ASN A 84 0.00 -10.03 -8.06
N SER A 85 -1.16 -9.56 -8.52
CA SER A 85 -1.39 -8.13 -8.81
C SER A 85 -1.39 -7.32 -7.51
N ALA A 86 -2.00 -7.86 -6.45
CA ALA A 86 -2.00 -7.23 -5.14
C ALA A 86 -0.56 -7.01 -4.62
N ALA A 87 0.27 -8.06 -4.66
CA ALA A 87 1.67 -8.00 -4.27
C ALA A 87 2.42 -6.95 -5.10
N PHE A 88 2.23 -6.93 -6.43
CA PHE A 88 2.87 -5.96 -7.31
C PHE A 88 2.59 -4.51 -6.90
N TYR A 89 1.32 -4.15 -6.67
CA TYR A 89 0.97 -2.79 -6.27
C TYR A 89 1.43 -2.46 -4.84
N LEU A 90 1.32 -3.40 -3.90
CA LEU A 90 1.76 -3.22 -2.52
C LEU A 90 3.29 -3.07 -2.41
N GLU A 91 4.06 -3.81 -3.20
CA GLU A 91 5.52 -3.67 -3.27
C GLU A 91 5.91 -2.28 -3.78
N ARG A 92 5.21 -1.74 -4.79
CA ARG A 92 5.45 -0.37 -5.26
C ARG A 92 5.10 0.67 -4.20
N ALA A 93 4.02 0.46 -3.46
CA ALA A 93 3.67 1.32 -2.32
C ALA A 93 4.74 1.25 -1.23
N GLU A 94 5.29 0.06 -0.94
CA GLU A 94 6.34 -0.13 0.05
C GLU A 94 7.66 0.51 -0.37
N LEU A 95 8.00 0.53 -1.67
CA LEU A 95 9.15 1.29 -2.16
C LEU A 95 9.01 2.80 -1.91
N ALA A 96 7.78 3.34 -2.02
CA ALA A 96 7.50 4.74 -1.77
C ALA A 96 7.39 5.08 -0.26
N ALA A 97 6.94 4.12 0.56
CA ALA A 97 6.87 4.25 2.01
C ALA A 97 7.44 2.99 2.72
N PRO A 98 8.78 2.87 2.80
CA PRO A 98 9.42 1.67 3.35
C PRO A 98 9.10 1.49 4.83
N GLY A 99 8.80 0.25 5.21
CA GLY A 99 8.61 -0.11 6.62
C GLY A 99 7.24 0.26 7.22
N ASP A 100 6.26 0.69 6.41
CA ASP A 100 4.86 0.84 6.87
C ASP A 100 4.32 -0.54 7.32
N PRO A 101 4.02 -0.76 8.63
CA PRO A 101 3.54 -2.04 9.13
C PRO A 101 2.25 -2.53 8.45
N PHE A 102 1.42 -1.60 7.98
CA PHE A 102 0.17 -1.92 7.30
C PHE A 102 0.47 -2.60 5.95
N LEU A 103 1.35 -2.01 5.15
CA LEU A 103 1.77 -2.59 3.86
C LEU A 103 2.46 -3.93 4.06
N LEU A 104 3.35 -4.01 5.07
CA LEU A 104 4.06 -5.24 5.38
C LEU A 104 3.12 -6.37 5.82
N LEU A 105 2.02 -6.08 6.53
CA LEU A 105 1.06 -7.12 6.91
C LEU A 105 0.28 -7.68 5.73
N TYR A 106 -0.10 -6.85 4.76
CA TYR A 106 -0.72 -7.35 3.52
C TYR A 106 0.26 -8.22 2.71
N LEU A 107 1.52 -7.79 2.56
CA LEU A 107 2.54 -8.58 1.88
C LEU A 107 2.82 -9.90 2.62
N LEU A 108 2.85 -9.86 3.96
CA LEU A 108 3.00 -11.05 4.78
C LEU A 108 1.85 -12.03 4.57
N GLU A 109 0.60 -11.56 4.56
CA GLU A 109 -0.58 -12.39 4.31
C GLU A 109 -0.49 -13.10 2.95
N ILE A 110 -0.14 -12.36 1.90
CA ILE A 110 0.00 -12.90 0.54
C ILE A 110 1.04 -14.01 0.53
N HIS A 111 2.25 -13.77 1.05
CA HIS A 111 3.33 -14.77 1.00
C HIS A 111 3.09 -15.96 1.93
N LEU A 112 2.41 -15.77 3.07
CA LEU A 112 1.98 -16.88 3.93
C LEU A 112 0.92 -17.75 3.23
N GLN A 113 0.04 -17.16 2.42
CA GLN A 113 -0.93 -17.90 1.62
C GLN A 113 -0.27 -18.66 0.47
N GLU A 114 0.72 -18.05 -0.19
CA GLU A 114 1.55 -18.70 -1.22
C GLU A 114 2.50 -19.77 -0.64
N LYS A 115 2.70 -19.78 0.69
CA LYS A 115 3.73 -20.58 1.39
C LYS A 115 5.15 -20.32 0.88
N ASP A 116 5.41 -19.13 0.33
CA ASP A 116 6.74 -18.71 -0.13
C ASP A 116 7.58 -18.30 1.09
N ARG A 117 8.34 -19.27 1.61
CA ARG A 117 9.17 -19.09 2.81
C ARG A 117 10.21 -17.99 2.65
N ASP A 118 10.77 -17.85 1.46
CA ASP A 118 11.85 -16.90 1.19
C ASP A 118 11.31 -15.47 1.18
N LYS A 119 10.16 -15.23 0.53
CA LYS A 119 9.48 -13.93 0.58
C LYS A 119 8.97 -13.62 1.98
N THR A 120 8.36 -14.58 2.67
CA THR A 120 7.93 -14.40 4.07
C THR A 120 9.10 -13.95 4.95
N LYS A 121 10.26 -14.60 4.85
CA LYS A 121 11.46 -14.22 5.61
C LYS A 121 11.90 -12.78 5.30
N ARG A 122 11.93 -12.39 4.02
CA ARG A 122 12.25 -11.01 3.63
C ARG A 122 11.30 -9.98 4.22
N ILE A 123 10.00 -10.27 4.28
CA ILE A 123 9.03 -9.37 4.92
C ILE A 123 9.25 -9.28 6.44
N LEU A 124 9.54 -10.39 7.11
CA LEU A 124 9.87 -10.38 8.54
C LEU A 124 11.15 -9.58 8.85
N GLU A 125 12.15 -9.63 7.98
CA GLU A 125 13.35 -8.79 8.09
C GLU A 125 13.04 -7.29 7.93
N LYS A 126 11.97 -6.93 7.21
CA LYS A 126 11.49 -5.54 7.16
C LYS A 126 10.78 -5.13 8.45
N PHE A 127 9.97 -6.02 9.04
CA PHE A 127 9.37 -5.78 10.36
C PHE A 127 10.43 -5.57 11.44
N SER A 128 11.51 -6.36 11.45
CA SER A 128 12.56 -6.24 12.47
C SER A 128 13.35 -4.93 12.40
N LYS A 129 13.45 -4.35 11.20
CA LYS A 129 14.02 -3.02 10.96
C LYS A 129 13.05 -1.88 11.33
N SER A 130 11.76 -2.18 11.47
CA SER A 130 10.78 -1.18 11.91
C SER A 130 10.92 -0.91 13.41
N LYS A 131 10.45 0.26 13.85
CA LYS A 131 10.41 0.62 15.28
C LYS A 131 9.27 -0.06 16.04
N ASP A 132 8.31 -0.64 15.33
CA ASP A 132 7.10 -1.23 15.92
C ASP A 132 7.37 -2.67 16.34
N LYS A 133 7.88 -2.83 17.57
CA LYS A 133 8.17 -4.13 18.18
C LYS A 133 6.93 -4.97 18.44
N GLU A 134 5.77 -4.34 18.58
CA GLU A 134 4.52 -5.07 18.77
C GLU A 134 4.09 -5.73 17.45
N MET A 135 4.16 -5.00 16.34
CA MET A 135 3.90 -5.53 15.00
C MET A 135 4.92 -6.60 14.60
N GLU A 136 6.20 -6.44 14.96
CA GLU A 136 7.21 -7.48 14.75
C GLU A 136 6.85 -8.77 15.49
N SER A 137 6.52 -8.69 16.78
CA SER A 137 6.09 -9.83 17.61
C SER A 137 4.87 -10.53 16.99
N TYR A 138 3.90 -9.73 16.53
CA TYR A 138 2.69 -10.21 15.89
C TYR A 138 2.95 -10.91 14.56
N ALA A 139 3.78 -10.33 13.69
CA ALA A 139 4.16 -10.92 12.41
C ALA A 139 4.90 -12.26 12.58
N LEU A 140 5.81 -12.35 13.56
CA LEU A 140 6.50 -13.59 13.90
C LEU A 140 5.53 -14.66 14.40
N PHE A 141 4.60 -14.29 15.28
CA PHE A 141 3.54 -15.18 15.76
C PHE A 141 2.69 -15.73 14.59
N LEU A 142 2.27 -14.87 13.67
CA LEU A 142 1.47 -15.28 12.51
C LEU A 142 2.21 -16.25 11.61
N LYS A 143 3.50 -16.01 11.35
CA LYS A 143 4.32 -16.95 10.59
C LYS A 143 4.39 -18.30 11.31
N ASP A 144 4.74 -18.31 12.60
CA ASP A 144 4.89 -19.56 13.35
C ASP A 144 3.57 -20.36 13.40
N CYS A 145 2.45 -19.67 13.53
CA CYS A 145 1.14 -20.31 13.54
C CYS A 145 0.70 -20.79 12.15
N LEU A 146 0.76 -19.94 11.12
CA LEU A 146 0.16 -20.24 9.82
C LEU A 146 1.05 -21.12 8.95
N LEU A 147 2.37 -20.91 8.98
CA LEU A 147 3.34 -21.60 8.15
C LEU A 147 3.91 -22.84 8.84
N ASP A 148 4.31 -22.72 10.10
CA ASP A 148 4.97 -23.80 10.85
C ASP A 148 4.01 -24.62 11.72
N LYS A 149 2.74 -24.19 11.82
CA LYS A 149 1.69 -24.85 12.63
C LYS A 149 2.09 -25.00 14.10
N LYS A 150 2.94 -24.10 14.61
CA LYS A 150 3.44 -24.11 15.98
C LYS A 150 2.48 -23.39 16.91
N LYS A 151 2.17 -24.01 18.05
CA LYS A 151 1.39 -23.40 19.13
C LYS A 151 2.29 -22.58 20.03
N ASN A 152 1.87 -21.33 20.29
CA ASN A 152 2.38 -20.47 21.35
C ASN A 152 1.19 -19.89 22.12
N THR A 153 0.70 -20.63 23.12
CA THR A 153 -0.52 -20.27 23.87
C THR A 153 -0.39 -18.95 24.64
N PRO A 154 0.72 -18.65 25.34
CA PRO A 154 0.89 -17.37 26.00
C PRO A 154 0.78 -16.18 25.02
N GLU A 155 1.49 -16.26 23.89
CA GLU A 155 1.47 -15.19 22.88
C GLU A 155 0.12 -15.07 22.19
N PHE A 156 -0.55 -16.20 21.90
CA PHE A 156 -1.90 -16.20 21.36
C PHE A 156 -2.89 -15.46 22.27
N ASN A 157 -2.87 -15.74 23.57
CA ASN A 157 -3.74 -15.07 24.54
C ASN A 157 -3.41 -13.57 24.66
N ARG A 158 -2.11 -13.21 24.65
CA ARG A 158 -1.66 -11.82 24.63
C ARG A 158 -2.19 -11.06 23.41
N ILE A 159 -2.05 -11.64 22.22
CA ILE A 159 -2.52 -11.05 20.95
C ILE A 159 -4.05 -10.99 20.91
N LYS A 160 -4.75 -12.02 21.40
CA LYS A 160 -6.21 -12.04 21.49
C LYS A 160 -6.75 -10.89 22.34
N ALA A 161 -6.02 -10.51 23.38
CA ALA A 161 -6.35 -9.38 24.24
C ALA A 161 -5.87 -8.02 23.69
N SER A 162 -5.06 -8.01 22.63
CA SER A 162 -4.56 -6.77 22.01
C SER A 162 -5.54 -6.21 20.98
N PRO A 163 -5.48 -4.90 20.68
CA PRO A 163 -6.33 -4.30 19.66
C PRO A 163 -5.88 -4.62 18.22
N ILE A 164 -4.68 -5.19 18.03
CA ILE A 164 -4.08 -5.40 16.70
C ILE A 164 -5.02 -6.16 15.74
N PRO A 165 -5.60 -7.32 16.12
CA PRO A 165 -6.48 -8.06 15.22
C PRO A 165 -7.77 -7.31 14.89
N ALA A 166 -8.20 -6.33 15.70
CA ALA A 166 -9.40 -5.55 15.44
C ALA A 166 -9.14 -4.35 14.52
N LEU A 167 -7.95 -3.76 14.59
CA LEU A 167 -7.60 -2.53 13.88
C LEU A 167 -7.27 -2.76 12.40
N LEU A 168 -6.73 -3.93 12.06
CA LEU A 168 -6.18 -4.19 10.73
C LEU A 168 -6.88 -5.38 10.06
N PRO A 169 -7.51 -5.21 8.89
CA PRO A 169 -8.15 -6.30 8.16
C PRO A 169 -7.25 -7.54 7.95
N PRO A 170 -6.00 -7.42 7.44
CA PRO A 170 -5.14 -8.59 7.25
C PRO A 170 -4.75 -9.26 8.58
N ALA A 171 -4.52 -8.48 9.64
CA ALA A 171 -4.26 -9.02 10.97
C ALA A 171 -5.45 -9.86 11.46
N ARG A 172 -6.67 -9.32 11.37
CA ARG A 172 -7.89 -10.03 11.76
C ARG A 172 -8.02 -11.37 11.05
N ARG A 173 -7.89 -11.36 9.72
CA ARG A 173 -8.03 -12.56 8.89
C ARG A 173 -6.99 -13.61 9.24
N MET A 174 -5.72 -13.23 9.32
CA MET A 174 -4.63 -14.14 9.64
C MET A 174 -4.76 -14.71 11.06
N PHE A 175 -5.13 -13.89 12.05
CA PHE A 175 -5.35 -14.35 13.41
C PHE A 175 -6.49 -15.35 13.52
N LEU A 176 -7.65 -15.06 12.91
CA LEU A 176 -8.79 -15.99 12.89
C LEU A 176 -8.43 -17.29 12.16
N LYS A 177 -7.70 -17.21 11.05
CA LYS A 177 -7.19 -18.39 10.34
C LYS A 177 -6.26 -19.23 11.22
N CYS A 178 -5.40 -18.59 11.99
CA CYS A 178 -4.53 -19.25 12.96
C CYS A 178 -5.34 -19.95 14.06
N GLU A 179 -6.29 -19.24 14.67
CA GLU A 179 -7.19 -19.79 15.70
C GLU A 179 -7.92 -21.03 15.18
N LEU A 180 -8.56 -20.92 14.02
CA LEU A 180 -9.32 -22.00 13.41
C LEU A 180 -8.44 -23.21 13.07
N THR A 181 -7.31 -22.99 12.40
CA THR A 181 -6.51 -24.10 11.85
C THR A 181 -5.60 -24.78 12.87
N VAL A 182 -5.15 -24.07 13.91
CA VAL A 182 -4.15 -24.60 14.86
C VAL A 182 -4.74 -24.80 16.25
N TYR A 183 -5.58 -23.88 16.72
CA TYR A 183 -6.05 -23.88 18.11
C TYR A 183 -7.42 -24.54 18.30
N THR A 184 -8.28 -24.55 17.27
CA THR A 184 -9.60 -25.20 17.34
C THR A 184 -9.64 -26.59 16.71
N SER A 185 -8.66 -26.96 15.87
CA SER A 185 -8.62 -28.30 15.28
C SER A 185 -8.34 -29.34 16.37
N PRO A 186 -9.15 -30.41 16.53
CA PRO A 186 -8.82 -31.51 17.41
C PRO A 186 -7.48 -32.09 16.95
N ALA A 187 -6.59 -32.36 17.91
CA ALA A 187 -5.32 -33.02 17.61
C ALA A 187 -5.63 -34.34 16.91
N SER A 188 -5.21 -34.47 15.65
CA SER A 188 -5.14 -35.75 14.95
C SER A 188 -4.01 -36.60 15.51
#